data_AF-A0A8T1AT11-F1
#
_entry.id   AF-A0A8T1AT11-F1
#
_cell.length_a   1.000
_cell.length_b   1.000
_cell.length_c   1.000
_cell.angle_alpha   90.00
_cell.angle_beta   90.00
_cell.angle_gamma   90.00
#
_symmetry.space_group_name_H-M   'P 1'
#
loop_
_entity.id
_entity.type
_entity.pdbx_description
1 polymer ?
#
loop_
_entity_poly.entity_id
_entity_poly.type
_entity_poly.pdbx_seq_one_letter_code
_entity_poly.pdbx_strand_id
1 'polypeptide(L)'
;MGHTTRNATQDMTTTEGGSRDVLEAQPLELQAEIKALREARYPDRPPPSESKPRVPTFLPKFKGRRGEDVRQWLFQIDTMCRINGHDASDANVTLPAIAGTSMEEPASGWFLFWASRTPAEEQT
;
A
#
# COMPACT_ATOMS: atom_id res chain seq x y z
N MET A 1 59.58 -53.21 6.98
CA MET A 1 58.18 -52.76 6.89
C MET A 1 58.15 -51.50 6.07
N GLY A 2 57.54 -51.52 4.90
CA GLY A 2 57.40 -50.36 4.02
C GLY A 2 56.05 -50.46 3.33
N HIS A 3 55.13 -49.57 3.70
CA HIS A 3 53.78 -49.54 3.16
C HIS A 3 53.80 -48.88 1.78
N THR A 4 53.38 -49.62 0.75
CA THR A 4 53.17 -49.09 -0.60
C THR A 4 51.73 -48.61 -0.75
N THR A 5 51.63 -47.34 -1.08
CA THR A 5 50.49 -46.53 -1.51
C THR A 5 49.60 -47.20 -2.56
N ARG A 6 48.28 -47.18 -2.34
CA ARG A 6 47.28 -47.20 -3.42
C ARG A 6 46.40 -45.96 -3.26
N ASN A 7 46.71 -44.94 -4.05
CA ASN A 7 45.85 -43.77 -4.21
C ASN A 7 44.64 -44.18 -5.04
N ALA A 8 43.47 -44.26 -4.40
CA ALA A 8 42.19 -44.28 -5.09
C ALA A 8 41.77 -42.82 -5.33
N THR A 9 41.87 -42.39 -6.58
CA THR A 9 41.20 -41.21 -7.11
C THR A 9 39.70 -41.36 -6.84
N GLN A 10 39.18 -40.62 -5.85
CA GLN A 10 37.74 -40.38 -5.76
C GLN A 10 37.44 -39.18 -6.65
N ASP A 11 36.90 -39.52 -7.82
CA ASP A 11 36.34 -38.63 -8.79
C ASP A 11 35.21 -37.81 -8.16
N MET A 12 35.27 -36.50 -8.37
CA MET A 12 34.36 -35.50 -7.87
C MET A 12 33.12 -35.50 -8.78
N THR A 13 32.14 -36.37 -8.51
CA THR A 13 30.85 -36.32 -9.21
C THR A 13 29.85 -35.45 -8.47
N THR A 14 29.82 -34.18 -8.89
CA THR A 14 28.71 -33.22 -8.83
C THR A 14 27.34 -33.89 -8.74
N THR A 15 26.70 -33.81 -7.56
CA THR A 15 25.27 -34.05 -7.40
C THR A 15 24.59 -32.70 -7.19
N GLU A 16 24.59 -31.85 -8.22
CA GLU A 16 23.98 -30.51 -8.15
C GLU A 16 22.57 -30.44 -8.77
N GLY A 17 22.07 -31.54 -9.35
CA GLY A 17 20.73 -31.57 -9.94
C GLY A 17 19.61 -31.57 -8.89
N GLY A 18 19.66 -32.49 -7.92
CA GLY A 18 18.57 -32.68 -6.96
C GLY A 18 18.30 -31.50 -6.04
N SER A 19 19.33 -30.73 -5.66
CA SER A 19 19.15 -29.54 -4.82
C SER A 19 18.62 -28.33 -5.57
N ARG A 20 18.90 -28.20 -6.87
CA ARG A 20 18.41 -27.09 -7.70
C ARG A 20 16.93 -27.24 -8.00
N ASP A 21 16.49 -28.42 -8.42
CA ASP A 21 15.08 -28.70 -8.70
C ASP A 21 14.21 -28.53 -7.44
N VAL A 22 14.71 -28.94 -6.27
CA VAL A 22 14.03 -28.72 -4.98
C VAL A 22 14.04 -27.24 -4.56
N LEU A 23 15.09 -26.48 -4.87
CA LEU A 23 15.13 -25.03 -4.62
C LEU A 23 14.17 -24.25 -5.52
N GLU A 24 13.96 -24.70 -6.77
CA GLU A 24 13.02 -24.05 -7.70
C GLU A 24 11.58 -24.52 -7.48
N ALA A 25 11.34 -25.73 -6.97
CA ALA A 25 10.00 -26.23 -6.66
C ALA A 25 9.38 -25.55 -5.43
N GLN A 26 10.16 -25.29 -4.38
CA GLN A 26 9.69 -24.64 -3.14
C GLN A 26 9.00 -23.28 -3.35
N PRO A 27 9.55 -22.33 -4.12
CA PRO A 27 8.88 -21.05 -4.36
C PRO A 27 7.62 -21.19 -5.23
N LEU A 28 7.58 -22.14 -6.17
CA LEU A 28 6.39 -22.42 -6.96
C LEU A 28 5.27 -23.03 -6.11
N GLU A 29 5.60 -23.96 -5.22
CA GLU A 29 4.66 -24.57 -4.29
C GLU A 29 4.08 -23.53 -3.32
N LEU A 30 4.94 -22.67 -2.76
CA LEU A 30 4.50 -21.58 -1.89
C LEU A 30 3.61 -20.57 -2.64
N GLN A 31 3.91 -20.27 -3.91
CA GLN A 31 3.05 -19.41 -4.74
C GLN A 31 1.69 -20.06 -5.02
N ALA A 32 1.66 -21.37 -5.28
CA ALA A 32 0.42 -22.12 -5.48
C ALA A 32 -0.43 -22.13 -4.20
N GLU A 33 0.20 -22.31 -3.03
CA GLU A 33 -0.48 -22.25 -1.73
C GLU A 33 -1.02 -20.85 -1.45
N ILE A 34 -0.24 -19.78 -1.68
CA ILE A 34 -0.72 -18.40 -1.54
C ILE A 34 -1.91 -18.13 -2.49
N LYS A 35 -1.85 -18.63 -3.72
CA LYS A 35 -2.93 -18.48 -4.70
C LYS A 35 -4.20 -19.21 -4.24
N ALA A 36 -4.07 -20.47 -3.81
CA ALA A 36 -5.18 -21.26 -3.29
C ALA A 36 -5.79 -20.63 -2.03
N LEU A 37 -4.98 -20.11 -1.10
CA LEU A 37 -5.44 -19.42 0.10
C LEU A 37 -6.18 -18.11 -0.23
N ARG A 38 -5.77 -17.40 -1.29
CA ARG A 38 -6.46 -16.20 -1.77
C ARG A 38 -7.80 -16.54 -2.42
N GLU A 39 -7.85 -17.58 -3.26
CA GLU A 39 -9.08 -18.07 -3.90
C GLU A 39 -10.06 -18.65 -2.86
N ALA A 40 -9.56 -19.38 -1.86
CA ALA A 40 -10.36 -19.92 -0.77
C ALA A 40 -10.91 -18.83 0.18
N ARG A 41 -10.17 -17.72 0.39
CA ARG A 41 -10.65 -16.59 1.20
C ARG A 41 -11.67 -15.70 0.49
N TYR A 42 -11.74 -15.75 -0.83
CA TYR A 42 -12.61 -14.87 -1.62
C TYR A 42 -13.22 -15.60 -2.83
N PRO A 43 -14.06 -16.63 -2.63
CA PRO A 43 -14.69 -17.35 -3.73
C PRO A 43 -15.69 -16.48 -4.52
N ASP A 44 -16.12 -15.36 -3.92
CA ASP A 44 -17.08 -14.42 -4.50
C ASP A 44 -16.72 -12.98 -4.07
N ARG A 45 -15.49 -12.53 -4.35
CA ARG A 45 -15.23 -11.08 -4.31
C ARG A 45 -15.97 -10.50 -5.51
N PRO A 46 -17.09 -9.77 -5.34
CA PRO A 46 -17.68 -9.05 -6.47
C PRO A 46 -16.56 -8.20 -7.10
N PRO A 47 -16.55 -8.04 -8.45
CA PRO A 47 -15.65 -7.07 -9.08
C PRO A 47 -15.75 -5.80 -8.26
N PRO A 48 -14.63 -5.10 -7.93
CA PRO A 48 -14.65 -3.96 -7.03
C PRO A 48 -15.81 -3.10 -7.48
N SER A 49 -16.92 -3.20 -6.74
CA SER A 49 -18.08 -2.39 -7.04
C SER A 49 -17.51 -1.00 -6.98
N GLU A 50 -17.92 -0.13 -7.91
CA GLU A 50 -17.68 1.30 -7.81
C GLU A 50 -18.24 1.73 -6.45
N SER A 51 -17.41 1.53 -5.43
CA SER A 51 -17.71 1.63 -4.03
C SER A 51 -17.54 3.10 -3.86
N LYS A 52 -18.61 3.82 -4.19
CA LYS A 52 -18.69 5.27 -4.23
C LYS A 52 -17.77 5.79 -3.13
N PRO A 53 -16.65 6.47 -3.48
CA PRO A 53 -15.53 6.65 -2.58
C PRO A 53 -16.05 7.16 -1.24
N ARG A 54 -16.16 6.24 -0.28
CA ARG A 54 -16.78 6.58 1.00
C ARG A 54 -15.73 7.40 1.71
N VAL A 55 -16.13 8.55 2.26
CA VAL A 55 -15.22 9.40 3.03
C VAL A 55 -14.51 8.48 4.04
N PRO A 56 -13.17 8.43 4.05
CA PRO A 56 -12.45 7.56 4.95
C PRO A 56 -12.95 7.75 6.37
N THR A 57 -13.41 6.67 7.00
CA THR A 57 -13.64 6.65 8.44
C THR A 57 -12.29 6.82 9.13
N PHE A 58 -12.20 7.73 10.10
CA PHE A 58 -10.98 8.05 10.89
C PHE A 58 -9.94 8.97 10.23
N LEU A 59 -10.40 10.01 9.52
CA LEU A 59 -9.48 11.08 9.10
C LEU A 59 -8.94 11.85 10.31
N PRO A 60 -7.63 12.16 10.36
CA PRO A 60 -7.04 12.99 11.41
C PRO A 60 -7.69 14.37 11.42
N LYS A 61 -8.02 14.88 12.60
CA LYS A 61 -8.65 16.20 12.74
C LYS A 61 -7.61 17.32 12.77
N PHE A 62 -7.89 18.41 12.06
CA PHE A 62 -7.06 19.62 12.07
C PHE A 62 -7.78 20.79 12.72
N LYS A 63 -7.14 21.41 13.71
CA LYS A 63 -7.73 22.49 14.50
C LYS A 63 -7.22 23.87 14.08
N GLY A 64 -6.11 23.91 13.35
CA GLY A 64 -5.47 25.17 12.94
C GLY A 64 -4.75 25.87 14.09
N ARG A 65 -4.33 25.13 15.12
CA ARG A 65 -3.64 25.71 16.29
C ARG A 65 -2.16 25.96 16.00
N ARG A 66 -1.58 26.95 16.68
CA ARG A 66 -0.14 27.24 16.62
C ARG A 66 0.65 26.00 17.07
N GLY A 67 1.49 25.47 16.18
CA GLY A 67 2.28 24.25 16.41
C GLY A 67 1.71 22.99 15.75
N GLU A 68 0.50 23.03 15.17
CA GLU A 68 0.02 21.96 14.29
C GLU A 68 0.68 22.10 12.91
N ASP A 69 1.23 20.99 12.40
CA ASP A 69 1.85 20.95 11.09
C ASP A 69 0.81 20.63 10.01
N VAL A 70 0.46 21.64 9.22
CA VAL A 70 -0.50 21.53 8.11
C VAL A 70 -0.01 20.58 7.01
N ARG A 71 1.30 20.54 6.73
CA ARG A 71 1.87 19.67 5.70
C ARG A 71 1.79 18.22 6.12
N GLN A 72 2.14 17.94 7.37
CA GLN A 72 2.02 16.60 7.92
C GLN A 72 0.56 16.13 7.96
N TRP A 73 -0.35 17.01 8.35
CA TRP A 73 -1.78 16.69 8.35
C TRP A 73 -2.31 16.39 6.93
N LEU A 74 -1.97 17.22 5.93
CA LEU A 74 -2.36 16.97 4.53
C LEU A 74 -1.79 15.65 4.01
N PHE A 75 -0.55 15.31 4.34
CA PHE A 75 0.05 14.03 3.96
C PHE A 75 -0.69 12.83 4.56
N GLN A 76 -1.16 12.94 5.80
CA GLN A 76 -1.97 11.90 6.43
C GLN A 76 -3.35 11.77 5.77
N ILE A 77 -3.99 12.88 5.40
CA ILE A 77 -5.26 12.87 4.65
C ILE A 77 -5.06 12.18 3.29
N ASP A 78 -4.04 12.56 2.53
CA ASP A 78 -3.69 11.94 1.24
C ASP A 78 -3.47 10.44 1.38
N THR A 79 -2.66 10.03 2.37
CA THR A 79 -2.38 8.62 2.65
C THR A 79 -3.66 7.84 2.97
N MET A 80 -4.54 8.38 3.82
CA MET A 80 -5.81 7.74 4.15
C MET A 80 -6.74 7.67 2.94
N CYS A 81 -6.78 8.69 2.09
CA CYS A 81 -7.56 8.68 0.86
C CYS A 81 -7.09 7.56 -0.08
N ARG A 82 -5.77 7.43 -0.30
CA ARG A 82 -5.18 6.36 -1.12
C ARG A 82 -5.52 4.95 -0.61
N ILE A 83 -5.40 4.73 0.70
CA ILE A 83 -5.73 3.43 1.32
C ILE A 83 -7.21 3.07 1.12
N ASN A 84 -8.09 4.07 1.09
CA ASN A 84 -9.52 3.89 0.86
C ASN A 84 -9.92 3.90 -0.62
N GLY A 85 -8.96 3.88 -1.54
CA GLY A 85 -9.19 3.78 -2.98
C GLY A 85 -9.60 5.09 -3.66
N HIS A 86 -9.39 6.24 -3.00
CA HIS A 86 -9.56 7.54 -3.65
C HIS A 86 -8.35 7.82 -4.54
N ASP A 87 -8.60 8.43 -5.70
CA ASP A 87 -7.54 8.94 -6.56
C ASP A 87 -6.79 10.08 -5.85
N ALA A 88 -5.47 10.03 -5.83
CA ALA A 88 -4.63 11.07 -5.23
C ALA A 88 -4.08 12.06 -6.27
N SER A 89 -4.55 11.98 -7.52
CA SER A 89 -4.21 12.92 -8.57
C SER A 89 -4.67 14.34 -8.22
N ASP A 90 -3.91 15.34 -8.68
CA ASP A 90 -4.25 16.76 -8.57
C ASP A 90 -5.58 17.10 -9.27
N ALA A 91 -6.01 16.28 -10.22
CA ALA A 91 -7.30 16.42 -10.88
C ALA A 91 -8.49 15.96 -10.01
N ASN A 92 -8.24 15.33 -8.85
CA ASN A 92 -9.30 14.81 -8.01
C ASN A 92 -9.93 15.91 -7.13
N VAL A 93 -11.08 16.39 -7.59
CA VAL A 93 -11.92 17.39 -6.90
C VAL A 93 -12.52 16.89 -5.57
N THR A 94 -12.47 15.59 -5.25
CA THR A 94 -13.04 15.05 -4.01
C THR A 94 -12.09 15.19 -2.82
N LEU A 95 -10.77 15.27 -3.04
CA LEU A 95 -9.79 15.35 -1.94
C LEU A 95 -9.93 16.64 -1.10
N PRO A 96 -10.10 17.83 -1.70
CA PRO A 96 -10.34 19.06 -0.93
C PRO A 96 -11.59 18.96 -0.05
N ALA A 97 -12.66 18.35 -0.57
CA ALA A 97 -13.89 18.14 0.19
C ALA A 97 -13.68 17.20 1.39
N ILE A 98 -12.94 16.10 1.20
CA ILE A 98 -12.60 15.15 2.27
C ILE A 98 -11.74 15.82 3.34
N ALA A 99 -10.74 16.60 2.94
CA ALA A 99 -9.92 17.39 3.87
C ALA A 99 -10.78 18.38 4.67
N GLY A 100 -11.71 19.07 4.01
CA GLY A 100 -12.65 19.98 4.66
C GLY A 100 -13.49 19.34 5.77
N THR A 101 -13.99 18.11 5.56
CA THR A 101 -14.74 17.36 6.60
C THR A 101 -13.89 16.99 7.83
N SER A 102 -12.57 17.07 7.71
CA SER A 102 -11.61 16.70 8.73
C SER A 102 -11.06 17.90 9.49
N MET A 103 -11.43 19.12 9.10
CA MET A 103 -11.12 20.33 9.86
C MET A 103 -12.15 20.54 10.98
N GLU A 104 -11.72 21.05 12.13
CA GLU A 104 -12.63 21.51 13.20
C GLU A 104 -13.21 22.89 12.89
N GLU A 105 -14.27 23.32 13.59
CA GLU A 105 -14.98 24.61 13.36
C GLU A 105 -14.08 25.83 13.07
N PRO A 106 -13.02 26.13 13.86
CA PRO A 106 -12.19 27.30 13.58
C PRO A 106 -11.39 27.21 12.26
N ALA A 107 -10.95 26.02 11.88
CA ALA A 107 -10.20 25.80 10.64
C ALA A 107 -11.13 25.64 9.42
N SER A 108 -12.22 24.90 9.58
CA SER A 108 -13.23 24.69 8.54
C SER A 108 -13.95 25.99 8.18
N GLY A 109 -14.23 26.87 9.15
CA GLY A 109 -14.85 28.17 8.88
C GLY A 109 -13.97 29.06 8.00
N TRP A 110 -12.67 29.15 8.29
CA TRP A 110 -11.72 29.87 7.43
C TRP A 110 -11.61 29.23 6.04
N PHE A 111 -11.51 27.90 5.97
CA PHE A 111 -11.38 27.17 4.71
C PHE A 111 -12.60 27.36 3.81
N LEU A 112 -13.82 27.23 4.35
CA LEU A 112 -15.06 27.46 3.62
C LEU A 112 -15.21 28.92 3.19
N PHE A 113 -14.81 29.87 4.05
CA PHE A 113 -14.80 31.29 3.71
C PHE A 113 -13.85 31.58 2.55
N TRP A 114 -12.62 31.08 2.60
CA TRP A 114 -11.65 31.19 1.52
C TRP A 114 -12.18 30.53 0.22
N ALA A 115 -12.65 29.29 0.29
CA ALA A 115 -13.19 28.56 -0.87
C ALA A 115 -14.41 29.26 -1.49
N SER A 116 -15.23 29.97 -0.70
CA SER A 116 -16.37 30.74 -1.24
C SER A 116 -15.96 31.98 -2.03
N ARG A 117 -14.70 32.43 -1.90
CA ARG A 117 -14.17 33.66 -2.53
C ARG A 117 -13.11 33.39 -3.57
N THR A 118 -12.57 32.18 -3.62
CA THR A 118 -11.52 31.76 -4.55
C THR A 118 -12.16 31.01 -5.71
N PRO A 119 -11.96 31.42 -6.98
CA PRO A 119 -12.40 30.66 -8.16
C PRO A 119 -11.86 29.22 -8.11
N ALA A 120 -12.61 28.27 -8.66
CA ALA A 120 -12.21 26.85 -8.64
C ALA A 120 -10.82 26.60 -9.28
N GLU A 121 -10.44 27.42 -10.27
CA GLU A 121 -9.12 27.34 -10.92
C GLU A 121 -7.95 27.70 -9.98
N GLU A 122 -8.21 28.48 -8.92
CA GLU A 122 -7.22 28.93 -7.95
C GLU A 122 -7.25 28.10 -6.64
N GLN A 123 -8.10 27.07 -6.58
CA GLN A 123 -8.22 26.18 -5.42
C GLN A 123 -7.26 24.97 -5.46
N THR A 124 -6.28 25.00 -6.38
CA THR A 124 -5.26 23.97 -6.61
C THR A 124 -3.91 24.33 -6.01
#